data_AF-F7JPR1-F1
#
_entry.id   AF-F7JPR1-F1
#
_cell.length_a   1.000
_cell.length_b   1.000
_cell.length_c   1.000
_cell.angle_alpha   90.00
_cell.angle_beta   90.00
_cell.angle_gamma   90.00
#
_symmetry.space_group_name_H-M   'P 1'
#
loop_
_entity.id
_entity.type
_entity.pdbx_description
1 polymer ?
#
loop_
_entity_poly.entity_id
_entity_poly.type
_entity_poly.pdbx_seq_one_letter_code
_entity_poly.pdbx_strand_id
1 'polypeptide(L)' 'MANVGVIGAGSWGTALSVLLHDNGHQVTIWSIDPEEVKMLAEEREHKKKLPGVKTFGRYGDHRQSGGGSA' A
#
# COMPACT_ATOMS: atom_id res chain seq x y z
N MET A 1 16.78 6.55 5.03
CA MET A 1 15.72 5.80 4.32
C MET A 1 15.49 4.48 5.03
N ALA A 2 14.23 4.05 5.20
CA ALA A 2 13.88 2.80 5.88
C ALA A 2 12.85 2.01 5.06
N ASN A 3 12.79 0.69 5.28
CA ASN A 3 11.74 -0.17 4.75
C ASN A 3 10.60 -0.25 5.77
N VAL A 4 9.40 0.18 5.37
CA VAL A 4 8.23 0.26 6.25
C VAL A 4 7.10 -0.60 5.71
N GLY A 5 6.61 -1.52 6.53
CA GLY A 5 5.37 -2.26 6.26
C GLY A 5 4.20 -1.61 6.99
N VAL A 6 3.14 -1.28 6.27
CA VAL A 6 1.87 -0.78 6.82
C VAL A 6 0.80 -1.85 6.63
N ILE A 7 0.28 -2.39 7.73
CA ILE A 7 -0.75 -3.43 7.71
C ILE A 7 -2.12 -2.75 7.85
N GLY A 8 -2.88 -2.76 6.76
CA GLY A 8 -4.22 -2.16 6.66
C GLY A 8 -4.27 -1.00 5.67
N ALA A 9 -4.97 -1.19 4.55
CA ALA A 9 -5.12 -0.18 3.49
C ALA A 9 -6.40 0.69 3.64
N GLY A 10 -6.79 0.99 4.88
CA GLY A 10 -7.85 1.97 5.18
C GLY A 10 -7.40 3.42 4.94
N SER A 11 -8.28 4.40 5.23
CA SER A 11 -7.98 5.83 5.02
C SER A 11 -6.68 6.26 5.69
N TRP A 12 -6.51 5.97 6.99
CA TRP A 12 -5.33 6.36 7.76
C TRP A 12 -4.07 5.58 7.37
N GLY A 13 -4.19 4.26 7.14
CA GLY A 13 -3.06 3.45 6.69
C GLY A 13 -2.54 3.92 5.33
N THR A 14 -3.44 4.26 4.41
CA THR A 14 -3.07 4.81 3.10
C THR A 14 -2.43 6.20 3.24
N ALA A 15 -3.04 7.10 4.02
CA ALA A 15 -2.51 8.46 4.23
C ALA A 15 -1.12 8.45 4.88
N LEU A 16 -0.92 7.64 5.92
CA LEU A 16 0.38 7.48 6.59
C LEU A 16 1.42 6.89 5.62
N SER A 17 1.00 5.94 4.79
CA SER A 17 1.90 5.32 3.81
C SER A 17 2.37 6.33 2.76
N VAL A 18 1.49 7.21 2.29
CA VAL A 18 1.85 8.31 1.38
C VAL A 18 2.83 9.27 2.05
N LEU A 19 2.54 9.71 3.28
CA LEU A 19 3.44 10.58 4.04
C LEU A 19 4.84 9.96 4.19
N LEU A 20 4.93 8.69 4.55
CA LEU A 20 6.21 7.98 4.70
C LEU A 20 6.94 7.86 3.35
N HIS A 21 6.21 7.59 2.27
CA HIS A 21 6.77 7.53 0.93
C HIS A 21 7.36 8.88 0.50
N ASP A 22 6.62 9.96 0.71
CA ASP A 22 7.04 11.33 0.38
C ASP A 22 8.25 11.78 1.20
N ASN A 23 8.43 11.22 2.41
CA ASN A 23 9.62 11.41 3.24
C ASN A 23 10.81 10.50 2.85
N GLY A 24 10.75 9.82 1.71
CA GLY A 24 11.84 8.99 1.19
C GLY A 24 11.94 7.61 1.85
N HIS A 25 10.87 7.09 2.45
CA HIS A 25 10.86 5.70 2.91
C HIS A 25 10.38 4.76 1.80
N GLN A 26 10.90 3.52 1.83
CA GLN A 26 10.38 2.44 1.01
C GLN A 26 9.20 1.81 1.73
N VAL A 27 7.99 2.13 1.29
CA VAL A 27 6.77 1.70 1.97
C VAL A 27 6.13 0.54 1.21
N THR A 28 5.60 -0.45 1.93
CA THR A 28 4.70 -1.48 1.41
C THR A 28 3.43 -1.49 2.24
N ILE A 29 2.28 -1.32 1.61
CA ILE A 29 0.98 -1.38 2.29
C ILE A 29 0.27 -2.69 2.00
N TRP A 30 -0.29 -3.32 3.02
CA TRP A 30 -0.98 -4.61 2.94
C TRP A 30 -2.47 -4.43 3.19
N SER A 31 -3.30 -5.15 2.46
CA SER A 31 -4.71 -5.33 2.82
C SER A 31 -5.04 -6.81 2.91
N ILE A 32 -5.98 -7.11 3.80
CA ILE A 32 -6.62 -8.42 3.87
C ILE A 32 -7.59 -8.62 2.69
N ASP A 33 -8.09 -7.53 2.12
CA ASP A 33 -8.97 -7.56 0.96
C ASP A 33 -8.12 -7.49 -0.34
N PRO A 34 -8.03 -8.57 -1.12
CA PRO A 34 -7.26 -8.60 -2.36
C PRO A 34 -7.81 -7.62 -3.41
N GLU A 35 -9.11 -7.32 -3.40
CA GLU A 35 -9.71 -6.36 -4.33
C GLU A 35 -9.29 -4.93 -3.98
N GLU A 36 -9.08 -4.64 -2.68
CA GLU A 36 -8.50 -3.37 -2.25
C GLU A 36 -7.04 -3.23 -2.70
N VAL A 37 -6.25 -4.29 -2.61
CA VAL A 37 -4.87 -4.32 -3.13
C VAL A 37 -4.84 -4.11 -4.64
N LYS A 38 -5.69 -4.81 -5.38
CA LYS A 38 -5.80 -4.71 -6.84
C LYS A 38 -6.21 -3.29 -7.26
N MET A 39 -7.24 -2.73 -6.64
CA MET A 39 -7.68 -1.36 -6.89
C MET A 39 -6.56 -0.34 -6.65
N LEU A 40 -5.83 -0.47 -5.54
CA LEU A 40 -4.70 0.43 -5.27
C LEU A 40 -3.56 0.26 -6.28
N ALA A 41 -3.30 -0.96 -6.75
CA ALA A 41 -2.28 -1.25 -7.75
C ALA A 41 -2.60 -0.68 -9.13
N GLU A 42 -3.86 -0.78 -9.56
CA GLU A 42 -4.35 -0.35 -10.87
C GLU A 42 -4.62 1.16 -10.90
N GLU A 43 -5.38 1.67 -9.93
CA GLU A 43 -5.87 3.06 -9.93
C GLU A 43 -4.85 4.06 -9.38
N ARG A 44 -3.88 3.57 -8.59
CA ARG A 44 -2.91 4.40 -7.86
C ARG A 44 -3.57 5.49 -7.03
N GLU A 45 -4.75 5.21 -6.49
CA GLU A 45 -5.55 6.13 -5.70
C GLU A 45 -6.66 5.36 -4.96
N HIS A 46 -6.89 5.68 -3.68
CA HIS A 46 -8.02 5.10 -2.95
C HIS A 46 -9.28 5.96 -3.14
N LYS A 47 -9.91 5.88 -4.31
CA LYS A 47 -11.02 6.76 -4.73
C LYS A 47 -12.17 6.89 -3.71
N LYS A 48 -12.43 5.85 -2.91
CA LYS A 48 -13.52 5.84 -1.92
C LYS A 48 -13.10 6.43 -0.57
N LYS A 49 -11.87 6.14 -0.12
CA LYS A 49 -11.42 6.42 1.26
C LYS A 49 -10.47 7.63 1.35
N LEU A 50 -9.86 7.99 0.23
CA LEU A 50 -8.87 9.07 0.12
C LEU A 50 -8.84 9.65 -1.31
N PRO A 51 -9.95 10.27 -1.78
CA PRO A 51 -10.06 10.79 -3.15
C PRO A 51 -9.04 11.91 -3.40
N GLY A 52 -8.45 11.92 -4.60
CA GLY A 52 -7.46 12.92 -5.03
C GLY A 52 -6.04 12.67 -4.55
N VAL A 53 -5.79 11.65 -3.71
CA VAL A 53 -4.45 11.32 -3.22
C VAL A 53 -3.85 10.17 -4.02
N LYS A 54 -2.74 10.43 -4.70
CA LYS A 54 -1.99 9.40 -5.43
C LYS A 54 -1.23 8.49 -4.47
N THR A 55 -1.31 7.19 -4.71
CA THR A 55 -0.62 6.16 -3.94
C THR A 55 0.57 5.60 -4.73
N PHE A 56 1.53 5.02 -4.01
CA PHE A 56 2.82 4.54 -4.53
C PHE A 56 2.79 3.03 -4.85
N GLY A 57 3.73 2.56 -5.67
CA GLY A 57 3.63 1.24 -6.33
C GLY A 57 4.03 -0.01 -5.57
N ARG A 58 3.92 -0.04 -4.23
CA ARG A 58 4.27 -1.23 -3.43
C ARG A 58 3.11 -1.65 -2.55
N TYR A 59 2.44 -2.71 -2.99
CA TYR A 59 1.31 -3.31 -2.31
C TYR A 59 1.59 -4.77 -2.01
N GLY A 60 1.31 -5.20 -0.78
CA GLY A 60 1.47 -6.58 -0.35
C GLY A 60 0.15 -7.33 -0.43
N ASP A 61 0.18 -8.51 -1.05
CA ASP A 61 -0.91 -9.48 -1.02
C ASP A 61 -0.63 -10.51 0.07
N HIS A 62 -1.52 -10.60 1.07
CA HIS A 62 -1.42 -11.55 2.18
C HIS A 62 -1.34 -13.02 1.73
N ARG A 63 -1.71 -13.33 0.47
CA ARG A 63 -1.60 -14.67 -0.11
C ARG A 63 -0.22 -15.00 -0.70
N GLN A 64 0.67 -14.03 -0.88
CA GLN A 64 1.99 -14.24 -1.52
C GLN A 64 3.16 -14.40 -0.54
N SER A 65 2.92 -14.62 0.75
CA SER A 65 3.99 -14.83 1.74
C SER A 65 4.70 -16.20 1.65
N GLY A 66 4.42 -17.01 0.62
CA GLY A 66 5.01 -18.34 0.42
C GLY A 66 5.69 -18.52 -0.94
N GLY A 67 6.73 -17.74 -1.25
CA GLY A 67 7.42 -17.88 -2.55
C GLY A 67 8.64 -17.00 -2.75
N GLY A 68 9.52 -16.88 -1.74
CA GLY A 68 10.87 -16.38 -1.99
C GLY A 68 11.73 -17.50 -2.56
N SER A 69 11.86 -17.58 -3.89
CA SER A 69 13.01 -18.25 -4.51
C SER A 69 14.19 -17.29 -4.45
N ALA A 70 15.34 -17.87 -4.10
CA ALA A 70 16.67 -17.28 -4.08
C ALA A 70 17.04 -16.54 -5.39
#